data_AF-A0A3B8MHE5-F1
#
_entry.id   AF-A0A3B8MHE5-F1
#
_cell.length_a   1.000
_cell.length_b   1.000
_cell.length_c   1.000
_cell.angle_alpha   90.00
_cell.angle_beta   90.00
_cell.angle_gamma   90.00
#
_symmetry.space_group_name_H-M   'P 1'
#
loop_
_entity.id
_entity.type
_entity.pdbx_description
1 polymer ?
#
loop_
_entity_poly.entity_id
_entity_poly.type
_entity_poly.pdbx_seq_one_letter_code
_entity_poly.pdbx_strand_id
1 'polypeptide(L)'
;MPRDRLSKEELHDDEFTSAIFRLITYTEENYPKILAGLGAVVVVSLIGFFIQDNANKRTQAAFDAIGDVQVALMQGNMSSAITIAQAVASDYSGEAIGGRAILTLANIYFDQGRFEESSAQYHKFLDGADDPSGPEVYGATAGIASCMEAQ
;
A
#
# COMPACT_ATOMS: atom_id res chain seq x y z
N MET A 1 36.99 64.16 -19.94
CA MET A 1 36.46 62.90 -20.54
C MET A 1 35.12 62.63 -19.88
N PRO A 2 33.99 62.61 -20.61
CA PRO A 2 32.70 62.31 -19.99
C PRO A 2 32.64 60.81 -19.68
N ARG A 3 32.22 60.47 -18.46
CA ARG A 3 31.91 59.09 -18.06
C ARG A 3 30.53 58.77 -18.61
N ASP A 4 30.50 57.95 -19.65
CA ASP A 4 29.27 57.47 -20.24
C ASP A 4 28.52 56.64 -19.19
N ARG A 5 27.33 57.11 -18.80
CA ARG A 5 26.49 56.44 -17.82
C ARG A 5 25.61 55.47 -18.59
N LEU A 6 26.09 54.24 -18.75
CA LEU A 6 25.28 53.12 -19.27
C LEU A 6 23.95 53.06 -18.52
N SER A 7 22.85 53.04 -19.26
CA SER A 7 21.50 53.01 -18.69
C SER A 7 21.26 51.66 -18.00
N LYS A 8 20.58 51.65 -16.85
CA LYS A 8 20.22 50.40 -16.15
C LYS A 8 19.42 49.43 -17.03
N GLU A 9 18.75 49.96 -18.06
CA GLU A 9 17.98 49.20 -19.05
C GLU A 9 18.90 48.39 -19.99
N GLU A 10 20.06 48.93 -20.39
CA GLU A 10 21.07 48.24 -21.22
C GLU A 10 21.82 47.15 -20.45
N LEU A 11 22.06 47.37 -19.14
CA LEU A 11 22.66 46.38 -18.25
C LEU A 11 21.74 45.17 -17.99
N HIS A 12 20.43 45.38 -17.94
CA HIS A 12 19.44 44.32 -17.71
C HIS A 12 19.21 43.46 -18.97
N ASP A 13 19.21 44.10 -20.14
CA ASP A 13 19.12 43.40 -21.43
C ASP A 13 20.37 42.56 -21.72
N ASP A 14 21.56 43.05 -21.37
CA ASP A 14 22.83 42.34 -21.61
C ASP A 14 23.02 41.13 -20.65
N GLU A 15 22.62 41.26 -19.38
CA GLU A 15 22.68 40.15 -18.42
C GLU A 15 21.67 39.04 -18.78
N PHE A 16 20.45 39.40 -19.18
CA PHE A 16 19.46 38.42 -19.65
C PHE A 16 19.92 37.74 -20.94
N THR A 17 20.36 38.52 -21.93
CA THR A 17 20.80 38.01 -23.23
C THR A 17 22.01 37.08 -23.07
N SER A 18 22.99 37.45 -22.25
CA SER A 18 24.15 36.59 -21.98
C SER A 18 23.78 35.32 -21.19
N ALA A 19 22.81 35.38 -20.27
CA ALA A 19 22.28 34.20 -19.60
C ALA A 19 21.59 33.24 -20.58
N ILE A 20 20.76 33.77 -21.49
CA ILE A 20 20.10 33.00 -22.55
C ILE A 20 21.12 32.38 -23.50
N PHE A 21 22.13 33.13 -23.95
CA PHE A 21 23.19 32.60 -24.80
C PHE A 21 23.95 31.46 -24.11
N ARG A 22 24.34 31.62 -22.85
CA ARG A 22 25.00 30.55 -22.07
C ARG A 22 24.11 29.31 -21.94
N LEU A 23 22.81 29.50 -21.72
CA LEU A 23 21.85 28.42 -21.60
C LEU A 23 21.65 27.67 -22.93
N ILE A 24 21.58 28.39 -24.05
CA ILE A 24 21.50 27.81 -25.40
C ILE A 24 22.78 27.01 -25.69
N THR A 25 23.97 27.62 -25.54
CA THR A 25 25.25 26.94 -25.82
C THR A 25 25.44 25.72 -24.94
N TYR A 26 25.13 25.81 -23.64
CA TYR A 26 25.19 24.65 -22.75
C TYR A 26 24.24 23.54 -23.19
N THR A 27 23.02 23.90 -23.61
CA THR A 27 22.02 22.94 -24.08
C THR A 27 22.46 22.28 -25.39
N GLU A 28 23.00 23.03 -26.36
CA GLU A 28 23.51 22.49 -27.62
C GLU A 28 24.67 21.50 -27.39
N GLU A 29 25.60 21.85 -26.51
CA GLU A 29 26.75 21.00 -26.17
C GLU A 29 26.35 19.74 -25.39
N ASN A 30 25.31 19.82 -24.56
CA ASN A 30 24.92 18.76 -23.62
C ASN A 30 23.56 18.11 -23.92
N TYR A 31 22.91 18.43 -25.04
CA TYR A 31 21.56 17.96 -25.37
C TYR A 31 21.38 16.43 -25.23
N PRO A 32 22.32 15.56 -25.68
CA PRO A 32 22.16 14.12 -25.49
C PRO A 32 22.11 13.71 -24.01
N LYS A 33 22.87 14.38 -23.15
CA LYS A 33 22.87 14.12 -21.69
C LYS A 33 21.59 14.65 -21.04
N ILE A 34 21.12 15.83 -21.46
CA ILE A 34 19.87 16.44 -20.98
C ILE A 34 18.69 15.52 -21.33
N LEU A 35 18.61 15.06 -22.59
CA LEU A 35 17.58 14.10 -23.00
C LEU A 35 17.67 12.78 -22.22
N ALA A 36 18.86 12.24 -22.03
CA ALA A 36 19.05 11.01 -21.27
C ALA A 36 18.56 11.18 -19.82
N GLY A 37 18.88 12.32 -19.19
CA GLY A 37 18.41 12.66 -17.85
C GLY A 37 16.88 12.79 -17.77
N LEU A 38 16.27 13.53 -18.69
CA LEU A 38 14.80 13.64 -18.76
C LEU A 38 14.13 12.30 -19.01
N GLY A 39 14.68 11.49 -19.92
CA GLY A 39 14.20 10.13 -20.18
C GLY A 39 14.25 9.25 -18.93
N ALA A 40 15.36 9.29 -18.18
CA ALA A 40 15.49 8.56 -16.92
C ALA A 40 14.44 8.99 -15.88
N VAL A 41 14.20 10.30 -15.73
CA VAL A 41 13.16 10.82 -14.83
C VAL A 41 11.78 10.30 -15.22
N VAL A 42 11.42 10.36 -16.51
CA VAL A 42 10.13 9.86 -17.01
C VAL A 42 9.98 8.37 -16.73
N VAL A 43 11.03 7.56 -17.00
CA VAL A 43 10.99 6.11 -16.73
C VAL A 43 10.78 5.82 -15.25
N VAL A 44 11.52 6.49 -14.36
CA VAL A 44 11.36 6.33 -12.90
C VAL A 44 9.95 6.74 -12.45
N SER A 45 9.43 7.86 -12.96
CA SER A 45 8.06 8.29 -12.66
C SER A 45 7.01 7.29 -13.12
N LEU A 46 7.17 6.70 -14.32
CA LEU A 46 6.25 5.67 -14.83
C LEU A 46 6.31 4.39 -14.00
N ILE A 47 7.51 3.96 -13.59
CA ILE A 47 7.67 2.79 -12.71
C ILE A 47 6.96 3.04 -11.37
N GLY A 48 7.21 4.20 -10.74
CA GLY A 48 6.56 4.56 -9.48
C GLY A 48 5.03 4.63 -9.62
N PHE A 49 4.54 5.24 -10.69
CA PHE A 49 3.11 5.29 -11.00
C PHE A 49 2.51 3.89 -11.15
N PHE A 50 3.16 2.99 -11.88
CA PHE A 50 2.65 1.64 -12.12
C PHE A 50 2.65 0.79 -10.84
N ILE A 51 3.69 0.91 -10.00
CA ILE A 51 3.73 0.26 -8.68
C ILE A 51 2.58 0.75 -7.80
N GLN A 52 2.35 2.07 -7.77
CA GLN A 52 1.28 2.66 -6.96
C GLN A 52 -0.12 2.27 -7.46
N ASP A 53 -0.35 2.32 -8.78
CA ASP A 53 -1.63 1.93 -9.38
C ASP A 53 -1.94 0.45 -9.13
N ASN A 54 -0.94 -0.42 -9.28
CA ASN A 54 -1.10 -1.84 -9.00
C ASN A 54 -1.37 -2.12 -7.52
N ALA A 55 -0.67 -1.43 -6.60
CA ALA A 55 -0.91 -1.53 -5.17
C ALA A 55 -2.34 -1.07 -4.81
N ASN A 56 -2.80 0.06 -5.36
CA ASN A 56 -4.14 0.58 -5.12
C ASN A 56 -5.22 -0.40 -5.57
N LYS A 57 -5.07 -1.02 -6.75
CA LYS A 57 -5.99 -2.05 -7.25
C LYS A 57 -6.04 -3.28 -6.35
N ARG A 58 -4.88 -3.74 -5.87
CA ARG A 58 -4.79 -4.87 -4.94
C ARG A 58 -5.48 -4.55 -3.61
N THR A 59 -5.27 -3.36 -3.07
CA THR A 59 -5.92 -2.89 -1.85
C THR A 59 -7.44 -2.77 -2.01
N GLN A 60 -7.93 -2.26 -3.14
CA GLN A 60 -9.38 -2.22 -3.41
C GLN A 60 -9.98 -3.63 -3.46
N ALA A 61 -9.36 -4.53 -4.23
CA ALA A 61 -9.81 -5.92 -4.30
C ALA A 61 -9.80 -6.61 -2.91
N ALA A 62 -8.82 -6.30 -2.07
CA ALA A 62 -8.74 -6.80 -0.70
C ALA A 62 -9.93 -6.33 0.16
N PHE A 63 -10.29 -5.06 0.06
CA PHE A 63 -11.45 -4.50 0.78
C PHE A 63 -12.77 -5.07 0.28
N ASP A 64 -12.92 -5.25 -1.03
CA ASP A 64 -14.10 -5.87 -1.61
C ASP A 64 -14.23 -7.32 -1.11
N ALA A 65 -13.14 -8.08 -1.13
CA ALA A 65 -13.14 -9.49 -0.73
C ALA A 65 -13.49 -9.70 0.75
N ILE A 66 -12.96 -8.88 1.68
CA ILE A 66 -13.39 -8.94 3.09
C ILE A 66 -14.81 -8.38 3.28
N GLY A 67 -15.24 -7.46 2.41
CA GLY A 67 -16.61 -6.96 2.37
C GLY A 67 -17.59 -8.08 2.07
N ASP A 68 -17.27 -8.95 1.11
CA ASP A 68 -18.09 -10.11 0.75
C ASP A 68 -18.24 -11.11 1.91
N VAL A 69 -17.19 -11.31 2.72
CA VAL A 69 -17.28 -12.11 3.96
C VAL A 69 -18.33 -11.51 4.89
N GLN A 70 -18.29 -10.19 5.10
CA GLN A 70 -19.24 -9.49 5.98
C GLN A 70 -20.67 -9.55 5.44
N VAL A 71 -20.85 -9.42 4.12
CA VAL A 71 -22.16 -9.57 3.48
C VAL A 71 -22.71 -10.98 3.71
N ALA A 72 -21.89 -12.02 3.52
CA ALA A 72 -22.30 -13.40 3.78
C ALA A 72 -22.68 -13.62 5.26
N LEU A 73 -21.92 -13.05 6.20
CA LEU A 73 -22.24 -13.10 7.63
C LEU A 73 -23.55 -12.39 7.96
N MET A 74 -23.79 -11.20 7.40
CA MET A 74 -25.05 -10.45 7.59
C MET A 74 -26.27 -11.21 7.05
N GLN A 75 -26.08 -11.99 5.98
CA GLN A 75 -27.12 -12.86 5.42
C GLN A 75 -27.30 -14.15 6.22
N GLY A 76 -26.49 -14.39 7.26
CA GLY A 76 -26.48 -15.65 8.02
C GLY A 76 -25.91 -16.83 7.24
N ASN A 77 -25.31 -16.58 6.07
CA ASN A 77 -24.73 -17.62 5.21
C ASN A 77 -23.30 -17.94 5.67
N MET A 78 -23.21 -18.65 6.80
CA MET A 78 -21.94 -19.00 7.44
C MET A 78 -21.05 -19.84 6.52
N SER A 79 -21.61 -20.74 5.72
CA SER A 79 -20.85 -21.57 4.78
C SER A 79 -20.13 -20.72 3.72
N SER A 80 -20.84 -19.75 3.11
CA SER A 80 -20.20 -18.85 2.15
C SER A 80 -19.19 -17.93 2.83
N ALA A 81 -19.49 -17.42 4.03
CA ALA A 81 -18.55 -16.59 4.78
C ALA A 81 -17.23 -17.32 5.04
N ILE A 82 -17.28 -18.61 5.43
CA ILE A 82 -16.10 -19.45 5.63
C ILE A 82 -15.33 -19.61 4.31
N THR A 83 -16.01 -19.98 3.22
CA THR A 83 -15.34 -20.19 1.91
C THR A 83 -14.65 -18.92 1.42
N ILE A 84 -15.33 -17.77 1.50
CA ILE A 84 -14.77 -16.49 1.07
C ILE A 84 -13.60 -16.12 1.98
N ALA A 85 -13.75 -16.23 3.31
CA ALA A 85 -12.67 -15.90 4.24
C ALA A 85 -11.44 -16.81 4.07
N GLN A 86 -11.62 -18.09 3.74
CA GLN A 86 -10.52 -19.00 3.41
C GLN A 86 -9.77 -18.54 2.14
N ALA A 87 -10.52 -18.13 1.10
CA ALA A 87 -9.92 -17.58 -0.11
C ALA A 87 -9.13 -16.30 0.20
N VAL A 88 -9.70 -15.36 0.95
CA VAL A 88 -9.01 -14.12 1.35
C VAL A 88 -7.75 -14.41 2.17
N ALA A 89 -7.83 -15.33 3.14
CA ALA A 89 -6.66 -15.73 3.94
C ALA A 89 -5.53 -16.35 3.09
N SER A 90 -5.89 -17.02 1.99
CA SER A 90 -4.93 -17.62 1.05
C SER A 90 -4.34 -16.58 0.09
N ASP A 91 -5.20 -15.80 -0.58
CA ASP A 91 -4.81 -14.87 -1.64
C ASP A 91 -4.01 -13.67 -1.11
N TYR A 92 -4.25 -13.30 0.15
CA TYR A 92 -3.59 -12.20 0.84
C TYR A 92 -2.74 -12.66 2.03
N SER A 93 -2.16 -13.86 1.93
CA SER A 93 -1.25 -14.39 2.94
C SER A 93 -0.08 -13.43 3.21
N GLY A 94 0.15 -13.09 4.49
CA GLY A 94 1.18 -12.14 4.90
C GLY A 94 0.77 -10.67 4.79
N GLU A 95 -0.44 -10.37 4.32
CA GLU A 95 -1.03 -9.03 4.37
C GLU A 95 -2.03 -8.94 5.54
N ALA A 96 -2.20 -7.73 6.09
CA ALA A 96 -3.12 -7.49 7.21
C ALA A 96 -4.56 -7.97 6.93
N ILE A 97 -5.02 -7.88 5.67
CA ILE A 97 -6.35 -8.35 5.29
C ILE A 97 -6.48 -9.88 5.37
N GLY A 98 -5.41 -10.62 5.02
CA GLY A 98 -5.36 -12.07 5.16
C GLY A 98 -5.40 -12.49 6.63
N GLY A 99 -4.64 -11.78 7.49
CA GLY A 99 -4.72 -11.95 8.94
C GLY A 99 -6.14 -11.72 9.48
N ARG A 100 -6.81 -10.66 9.02
CA ARG A 100 -8.20 -10.37 9.42
C ARG A 100 -9.19 -11.44 8.97
N ALA A 101 -8.98 -12.04 7.80
CA ALA A 101 -9.78 -13.17 7.33
C ALA A 101 -9.56 -14.42 8.20
N ILE A 102 -8.32 -14.71 8.61
CA ILE A 102 -8.00 -15.80 9.55
C ILE A 102 -8.69 -15.58 10.90
N LEU A 103 -8.63 -14.36 11.45
CA LEU A 103 -9.30 -14.02 12.70
C LEU A 103 -10.82 -14.17 12.59
N THR A 104 -11.39 -13.80 11.43
CA THR A 104 -12.82 -13.99 11.15
C THR A 104 -13.19 -15.48 11.13
N LEU A 105 -12.37 -16.33 10.50
CA LEU A 105 -12.58 -17.79 10.52
C LEU A 105 -12.53 -18.35 11.94
N ALA A 106 -11.60 -17.90 12.77
CA ALA A 106 -11.50 -18.32 14.16
C ALA A 106 -12.81 -18.03 14.92
N ASN A 107 -13.31 -16.79 14.82
CA ASN A 107 -14.57 -16.39 15.45
C ASN A 107 -15.77 -17.22 14.93
N ILE A 108 -15.86 -17.44 13.61
CA ILE A 108 -16.94 -18.26 13.04
C ILE A 108 -16.89 -19.70 13.59
N TYR A 109 -15.70 -20.30 13.67
CA TYR A 109 -15.55 -21.64 14.23
C TYR A 109 -15.87 -21.69 15.72
N PHE A 110 -15.48 -20.66 16.48
CA PHE A 110 -15.84 -20.51 17.88
C PHE A 110 -17.36 -20.51 18.07
N ASP A 111 -18.08 -19.68 17.31
CA ASP A 111 -19.54 -19.57 17.37
C ASP A 111 -20.26 -20.87 16.98
N GLN A 112 -19.61 -21.70 16.16
CA GLN A 112 -20.09 -23.03 15.79
C GLN A 112 -19.76 -24.13 16.81
N GLY A 113 -19.08 -23.80 17.91
CA GLY A 113 -18.60 -24.77 18.91
C GLY A 113 -17.42 -25.62 18.43
N ARG A 114 -16.78 -25.25 17.31
CA ARG A 114 -15.64 -25.94 16.72
C ARG A 114 -14.35 -25.41 17.35
N PHE A 115 -14.20 -25.60 18.65
CA PHE A 115 -13.15 -24.96 19.45
C PHE A 115 -11.72 -25.36 19.04
N GLU A 116 -11.50 -26.59 18.58
CA GLU A 116 -10.19 -27.03 18.09
C GLU A 116 -9.78 -26.28 16.81
N GLU A 117 -10.70 -26.16 15.85
CA GLU A 117 -10.47 -25.45 14.60
C GLU A 117 -10.35 -23.94 14.82
N SER A 118 -11.16 -23.39 15.72
CA SER A 118 -11.07 -22.00 16.18
C SER A 118 -9.70 -21.69 16.77
N SER A 119 -9.24 -22.49 17.73
CA SER A 119 -7.93 -22.34 18.36
C SER A 119 -6.79 -22.39 17.33
N ALA A 120 -6.86 -23.33 16.38
CA ALA A 120 -5.88 -23.42 15.30
C ALA A 120 -5.82 -22.14 14.44
N GLN A 121 -6.96 -21.51 14.14
CA GLN A 121 -6.98 -20.25 13.38
C GLN A 121 -6.46 -19.07 14.22
N TYR A 122 -6.80 -18.97 15.51
CA TYR A 122 -6.24 -17.93 16.37
C TYR A 122 -4.72 -18.04 16.46
N HIS A 123 -4.17 -19.25 16.64
CA HIS A 123 -2.72 -19.46 16.61
C HIS A 123 -2.10 -19.04 15.28
N LYS A 124 -2.70 -19.41 14.15
CA LYS A 124 -2.24 -19.00 12.82
C LYS A 124 -2.23 -17.48 12.66
N PHE A 125 -3.23 -16.78 13.20
CA PHE A 125 -3.25 -15.32 13.21
C PHE A 125 -2.09 -14.73 14.03
N LEU A 126 -1.85 -15.26 15.23
CA LEU A 126 -0.76 -14.81 16.11
C LEU A 126 0.63 -15.03 15.49
N ASP A 127 0.84 -16.15 14.80
CA ASP A 127 2.10 -16.46 14.11
C ASP A 127 2.41 -15.49 12.96
N GLY A 128 1.36 -14.89 12.36
CA GLY A 128 1.48 -13.94 11.26
C GLY A 128 1.25 -12.48 11.65
N ALA A 129 1.13 -12.16 12.94
CA ALA A 129 0.82 -10.80 13.38
C ALA A 129 2.06 -9.89 13.34
N ASP A 130 1.96 -8.78 12.60
CA ASP A 130 3.04 -7.79 12.50
C ASP A 130 3.25 -6.99 13.81
N ASP A 131 2.16 -6.74 14.56
CA ASP A 131 2.18 -6.04 15.84
C ASP A 131 1.74 -6.97 16.99
N PRO A 132 2.69 -7.52 17.77
CA PRO A 132 2.41 -8.39 18.90
C PRO A 132 1.63 -7.72 20.04
N SER A 133 1.50 -6.39 20.04
CA SER A 133 0.79 -5.62 21.07
C SER A 133 -0.53 -5.03 20.56
N GLY A 134 -0.97 -5.41 19.35
CA GLY A 134 -2.20 -4.94 18.76
C GLY A 134 -3.45 -5.46 19.50
N PRO A 135 -4.58 -4.72 19.47
CA PRO A 135 -5.83 -5.15 20.11
C PRO A 135 -6.34 -6.50 19.58
N GLU A 136 -6.06 -6.81 18.31
CA GLU A 136 -6.45 -8.06 17.66
C GLU A 136 -5.67 -9.26 18.20
N VAL A 137 -4.40 -9.07 18.58
CA VAL A 137 -3.57 -10.10 19.23
C VAL A 137 -4.09 -10.44 20.62
N TYR A 138 -4.49 -9.43 21.40
CA TYR A 138 -5.17 -9.65 22.68
C TYR A 138 -6.50 -10.38 22.49
N GLY A 139 -7.29 -9.99 21.50
CA GLY A 139 -8.55 -10.66 21.15
C GLY A 139 -8.34 -12.13 20.78
N ALA A 140 -7.34 -12.45 19.95
CA ALA A 140 -7.02 -13.81 19.56
C ALA A 140 -6.53 -14.65 20.74
N THR A 141 -5.69 -14.09 21.61
CA THR A 141 -5.21 -14.76 22.82
C THR A 141 -6.35 -15.07 23.79
N ALA A 142 -7.27 -14.11 23.98
CA ALA A 142 -8.48 -14.32 24.76
C ALA A 142 -9.38 -15.38 24.12
N GLY A 143 -9.52 -15.37 22.79
CA GLY A 143 -10.26 -16.39 22.05
C GLY A 143 -9.70 -17.80 22.25
N ILE A 144 -8.37 -17.97 22.25
CA ILE A 144 -7.72 -19.25 22.57
C ILE A 144 -8.06 -19.69 24.00
N ALA A 145 -7.98 -18.78 24.98
CA ALA A 145 -8.34 -19.08 26.36
C ALA A 145 -9.81 -19.53 26.46
N SER A 146 -10.73 -18.82 25.80
CA SER A 146 -12.14 -19.22 25.74
C SER A 146 -12.34 -20.57 25.05
N CYS A 147 -11.57 -20.90 24.02
CA CYS A 147 -11.60 -22.24 23.39
C CYS A 147 -11.14 -23.34 24.35
N MET A 148 -10.18 -23.05 25.24
CA MET A 148 -9.69 -24.00 26.24
C MET A 148 -10.68 -24.18 27.39
N GLU A 149 -11.36 -23.11 27.81
CA GLU A 149 -12.38 -23.16 28.87
C GLU A 149 -13.66 -23.90 28.43
N ALA A 150 -13.97 -23.90 27.14
CA ALA A 150 -15.16 -24.54 26.59
C ALA A 150 -14.98 -26.04 26.28
N GLN A 151 -13.77 -26.58 26.40
CA GLN A 151 -13.43 -28.01 26.23
C GLN A 151 -13.54 -28.77 27.55
#